data_AF-A0A3P5XPH3-F1
#
_entry.id   AF-A0A3P5XPH3-F1
#
_cell.length_a   1.000
_cell.length_b   1.000
_cell.length_c   1.000
_cell.angle_alpha   90.00
_cell.angle_beta   90.00
_cell.angle_gamma   90.00
#
_symmetry.space_group_name_H-M   'P 1'
#
loop_
_entity.id
_entity.type
_entity.pdbx_description
1 polymer ?
#
loop_
_entity_poly.entity_id
_entity_poly.type
_entity_poly.pdbx_seq_one_letter_code
_entity_poly.pdbx_strand_id
1 'polypeptide(L)'
;MTYKETAKAILAAVGSEKNIQRVTHCVTRLRLVLKNDELVDDQIVKAIPNVIGVMRKNGQYQIILGNDVNNYYQAFLSLGHFDNQDEAHPSKAKGTMIEHLIETIAGVITPLIPALLGGGMLKVVGILLPMLGLASADSQTVAFINFFGDAAYYFMPVMIAYSAAARFKVTPVLAATVAGILLHPSFVAMVAEGKPLALFGAPVTPASYGSSVIPILIMVYLMQYIEKWVNRLVPSVMKSFLQPTLIILTSGFLALVVVGPLGVIIGQGLSNTMLAIYHVAPWLALAILGAIMPLVVMTGMHWAFAPIFLAASVATPDVLILPAMLASNLAQGAAAIAVAFKAKQKQTRQVALAAGISALLAGITEPALYGVTLKFKKPLYAAMISGGLVGAFIGFVNLASYTFVVPSIIGLPQYINPAGGANFTNALIAAAATIVLTFILTWFLGIEEECPEQASGSADISQVKSGLSTKQTLYAPMTGEMLSLAEVPDETFSSKLLGEGFAILPSQGEVYAPFDGEIITFFPTKHAIALRNEAGVEVLIHVGIDTVELKGEGFEQLVSVGDVVKRGQALLRMDTDFIASKGYSLISPVVVTNSAEQLEIIVQDDNKMVGKEDALLVIL
;
A
#
# COMPACT_ATOMS: atom_id res chain seq x y z
N MET A 1 -13.69 -40.13 -1.47
CA MET A 1 -13.70 -39.04 -2.47
C MET A 1 -12.40 -38.26 -2.37
N THR A 2 -11.84 -37.88 -3.52
CA THR A 2 -10.71 -36.93 -3.59
C THR A 2 -11.17 -35.51 -3.24
N TYR A 3 -10.24 -34.62 -2.88
CA TYR A 3 -10.55 -33.20 -2.60
C TYR A 3 -11.33 -32.54 -3.74
N LYS A 4 -11.01 -32.89 -5.00
CA LYS A 4 -11.67 -32.37 -6.19
C LYS A 4 -13.10 -32.89 -6.37
N GLU A 5 -13.35 -34.15 -6.03
CA GLU A 5 -14.70 -34.74 -6.07
C GLU A 5 -15.61 -34.13 -5.01
N THR A 6 -15.13 -33.98 -3.78
CA THR A 6 -15.88 -33.32 -2.71
C THR A 6 -16.12 -31.84 -3.05
N ALA A 7 -15.11 -31.12 -3.55
CA ALA A 7 -15.29 -29.73 -3.96
C ALA A 7 -16.32 -29.57 -5.10
N LYS A 8 -16.34 -30.51 -6.07
CA LYS A 8 -17.32 -30.53 -7.15
C LYS A 8 -18.73 -30.84 -6.65
N ALA A 9 -18.87 -31.77 -5.71
CA ALA A 9 -20.14 -32.08 -5.07
C ALA A 9 -20.67 -30.89 -4.26
N ILE A 10 -19.80 -30.20 -3.53
CA ILE A 10 -20.17 -28.98 -2.80
C ILE A 10 -20.62 -27.90 -3.78
N LEU A 11 -19.85 -27.64 -4.85
CA LEU A 11 -20.19 -26.64 -5.85
C LEU A 11 -21.56 -26.92 -6.48
N ALA A 12 -21.87 -28.18 -6.77
CA ALA A 12 -23.19 -28.57 -7.28
C ALA A 12 -24.31 -28.35 -6.24
N ALA A 13 -24.08 -28.73 -4.98
CA ALA A 13 -25.08 -28.65 -3.92
C ALA A 13 -25.39 -27.21 -3.47
N VAL A 14 -24.46 -26.27 -3.67
CA VAL A 14 -24.65 -24.86 -3.30
C VAL A 14 -25.17 -23.99 -4.45
N GLY A 15 -25.66 -24.60 -5.53
CA GLY A 15 -26.27 -23.86 -6.66
C GLY A 15 -25.28 -23.44 -7.76
N SER A 16 -24.18 -24.18 -7.92
CA SER A 16 -23.10 -23.92 -8.89
C SER A 16 -22.34 -22.61 -8.66
N GLU A 17 -21.38 -22.30 -9.53
CA GLU A 17 -20.59 -21.05 -9.50
C GLU A 17 -21.48 -19.80 -9.49
N LYS A 18 -22.64 -19.87 -10.16
CA LYS A 18 -23.58 -18.74 -10.27
C LYS A 18 -24.12 -18.26 -8.93
N ASN A 19 -24.25 -19.15 -7.94
CA ASN A 19 -24.81 -18.83 -6.63
C ASN A 19 -23.74 -18.38 -5.61
N ILE A 20 -22.47 -18.29 -6.01
CA ILE A 20 -21.36 -17.97 -5.11
C ILE A 20 -20.86 -16.56 -5.42
N GLN A 21 -20.91 -15.67 -4.44
CA GLN A 21 -20.33 -14.32 -4.52
C GLN A 21 -18.86 -14.31 -4.13
N ARG A 22 -18.52 -14.98 -3.03
CA ARG A 22 -17.15 -14.99 -2.51
C ARG A 22 -16.84 -16.30 -1.82
N VAL A 23 -15.62 -16.80 -2.03
CA VAL A 23 -15.12 -18.01 -1.38
C VAL A 23 -13.93 -17.63 -0.53
N THR A 24 -14.00 -17.92 0.77
CA THR A 24 -12.87 -17.82 1.69
C THR A 24 -12.78 -19.11 2.52
N HIS A 25 -11.75 -19.24 3.34
CA HIS A 25 -11.71 -20.33 4.31
C HIS A 25 -11.01 -19.88 5.59
N CYS A 26 -11.34 -20.54 6.69
CA CYS A 26 -10.54 -20.50 7.91
C CYS A 26 -9.90 -21.87 8.15
N VAL A 27 -9.41 -22.14 9.35
CA VAL A 27 -8.68 -23.39 9.66
C VAL A 27 -9.50 -24.67 9.43
N THR A 28 -10.83 -24.61 9.64
CA THR A 28 -11.70 -25.80 9.55
C THR A 28 -12.92 -25.67 8.65
N ARG A 29 -13.15 -24.49 8.06
CA ARG A 29 -14.40 -24.19 7.35
C ARG A 29 -14.16 -23.47 6.03
N LEU A 30 -14.84 -23.96 5.00
CA LEU A 30 -14.98 -23.29 3.72
C LEU A 30 -16.15 -22.33 3.88
N ARG A 31 -15.93 -21.05 3.61
CA ARG A 31 -16.89 -19.98 3.84
C ARG A 31 -17.32 -19.44 2.49
N LEU A 32 -18.58 -19.63 2.18
CA LEU A 32 -19.20 -19.13 0.96
C LEU A 32 -20.09 -17.96 1.35
N VAL A 33 -19.91 -16.83 0.67
CA VAL A 33 -20.95 -15.81 0.59
C VAL A 33 -21.78 -16.21 -0.62
N LEU A 34 -23.04 -16.59 -0.40
CA LEU A 34 -23.93 -17.03 -1.46
C LEU A 34 -24.81 -15.87 -1.91
N LYS A 35 -25.22 -15.88 -3.19
CA LYS A 35 -26.21 -14.92 -3.71
C LYS A 35 -27.60 -15.22 -3.16
N ASN A 36 -27.93 -16.50 -3.04
CA ASN A 36 -29.18 -16.97 -2.47
C ASN A 36 -28.94 -18.17 -1.55
N ASP A 37 -29.08 -17.94 -0.26
CA ASP A 37 -28.96 -18.92 0.81
C ASP A 37 -30.11 -19.94 0.82
N GLU A 38 -31.26 -19.62 0.23
CA GLU A 38 -32.45 -20.50 0.19
C GLU A 38 -32.34 -21.61 -0.86
N LEU A 39 -31.46 -21.44 -1.86
CA LEU A 39 -31.19 -22.47 -2.88
C LEU A 39 -30.35 -23.64 -2.36
N VAL A 40 -29.84 -23.53 -1.13
CA VAL A 40 -28.94 -24.52 -0.54
C VAL A 40 -29.68 -25.34 0.50
N ASP A 41 -29.81 -26.63 0.22
CA ASP A 41 -30.32 -27.62 1.18
C ASP A 41 -29.19 -28.12 2.07
N ASP A 42 -29.26 -27.73 3.34
CA ASP A 42 -28.28 -28.10 4.37
C ASP A 42 -28.17 -29.62 4.56
N GLN A 43 -29.24 -30.39 4.34
CA GLN A 43 -29.17 -31.85 4.46
C GLN A 43 -28.39 -32.46 3.31
N ILE A 44 -28.56 -31.93 2.08
CA ILE A 44 -27.80 -32.38 0.91
C ILE A 44 -26.31 -32.09 1.10
N VAL A 45 -25.96 -30.87 1.56
CA VAL A 45 -24.56 -30.51 1.79
C VAL A 45 -23.94 -31.33 2.92
N LYS A 46 -24.67 -31.60 4.01
CA LYS A 46 -24.20 -32.48 5.11
C LYS A 46 -24.02 -33.93 4.68
N ALA A 47 -24.75 -34.40 3.68
CA ALA A 47 -24.62 -35.76 3.16
C ALA A 47 -23.38 -35.96 2.26
N ILE A 48 -22.70 -34.87 1.86
CA ILE A 48 -21.48 -34.95 1.04
C ILE A 48 -20.34 -35.58 1.87
N PRO A 49 -19.66 -36.63 1.34
CA PRO A 49 -18.52 -37.23 2.01
C PRO A 49 -17.44 -36.19 2.38
N ASN A 50 -16.97 -36.26 3.62
CA ASN A 50 -16.01 -35.35 4.28
C ASN A 50 -16.57 -34.00 4.78
N VAL A 51 -17.86 -33.71 4.57
CA VAL A 51 -18.54 -32.60 5.25
C VAL A 51 -18.93 -33.05 6.66
N ILE A 52 -18.37 -32.39 7.66
CA ILE A 52 -18.62 -32.65 9.09
C ILE A 52 -19.90 -31.95 9.55
N GLY A 53 -20.23 -30.82 8.92
CA GLY A 53 -21.42 -30.05 9.21
C GLY A 53 -21.49 -28.78 8.38
N VAL A 54 -22.61 -28.08 8.49
CA VAL A 54 -22.80 -26.75 7.89
C VAL A 54 -23.39 -25.81 8.92
N MET A 55 -23.05 -24.53 8.82
CA MET A 55 -23.61 -23.48 9.67
C MET A 55 -23.76 -22.18 8.89
N ARG A 56 -24.79 -21.41 9.23
CA ARG A 56 -25.03 -20.07 8.66
C ARG A 56 -24.76 -19.05 9.76
N LYS A 57 -23.76 -18.19 9.58
CA LYS A 57 -23.39 -17.16 10.57
C LYS A 57 -22.74 -15.96 9.88
N ASN A 58 -23.14 -14.76 10.27
CA ASN A 58 -22.62 -13.48 9.75
C ASN A 58 -22.72 -13.37 8.22
N GLY A 59 -23.85 -13.76 7.63
CA GLY A 59 -24.06 -13.71 6.17
C GLY A 59 -23.16 -14.67 5.37
N GLN A 60 -22.62 -15.71 5.99
CA GLN A 60 -21.78 -16.71 5.33
C GLN A 60 -22.35 -18.12 5.56
N TYR A 61 -22.42 -18.88 4.47
CA TYR A 61 -22.63 -20.31 4.45
C TYR A 61 -21.31 -21.03 4.71
N GLN A 62 -21.13 -21.61 5.91
CA GLN A 62 -19.88 -22.23 6.32
C GLN A 62 -20.00 -23.75 6.31
N ILE A 63 -19.17 -24.39 5.51
CA ILE A 63 -19.09 -25.84 5.38
C ILE A 63 -17.88 -26.32 6.19
N ILE A 64 -18.13 -27.13 7.21
CA ILE A 64 -17.12 -27.64 8.12
C ILE A 64 -16.49 -28.87 7.46
N LEU A 65 -15.26 -28.72 6.97
CA LEU A 65 -14.50 -29.77 6.28
C LEU A 65 -13.31 -30.29 7.12
N GLY A 66 -13.18 -29.76 8.34
CA GLY A 66 -12.07 -30.05 9.23
C GLY A 66 -10.77 -29.43 8.73
N ASN A 67 -9.66 -29.88 9.29
CA ASN A 67 -8.36 -29.23 9.12
C ASN A 67 -7.76 -29.30 7.70
N ASP A 68 -8.36 -30.08 6.79
CA ASP A 68 -7.94 -30.17 5.39
C ASP A 68 -8.63 -29.17 4.46
N VAL A 69 -9.37 -28.21 5.03
CA VAL A 69 -10.19 -27.26 4.28
C VAL A 69 -9.42 -26.43 3.24
N ASN A 70 -8.13 -26.16 3.45
CA ASN A 70 -7.31 -25.49 2.42
C ASN A 70 -7.19 -26.34 1.14
N ASN A 71 -7.07 -27.66 1.25
CA ASN A 71 -7.02 -28.55 0.08
C ASN A 71 -8.35 -28.57 -0.66
N TYR A 72 -9.47 -28.58 0.07
CA TYR A 72 -10.80 -28.44 -0.52
C TYR A 72 -11.00 -27.06 -1.14
N TYR A 73 -10.53 -25.98 -0.51
CA TYR A 73 -10.60 -24.62 -1.02
C TYR A 73 -9.83 -24.46 -2.34
N GLN A 74 -8.59 -24.95 -2.42
CA GLN A 74 -7.81 -24.94 -3.66
C GLN A 74 -8.47 -25.77 -4.76
N ALA A 75 -9.00 -26.95 -4.41
CA ALA A 75 -9.76 -27.75 -5.34
C ALA A 75 -11.05 -27.05 -5.80
N PHE A 76 -11.71 -26.32 -4.90
CA PHE A 76 -12.91 -25.54 -5.17
C PHE A 76 -12.64 -24.38 -6.12
N LEU A 77 -11.58 -23.60 -5.88
CA LEU A 77 -11.13 -22.54 -6.78
C LEU A 77 -10.74 -23.07 -8.17
N SER A 78 -10.25 -24.31 -8.27
CA SER A 78 -9.91 -24.90 -9.58
C SER A 78 -11.13 -25.31 -10.43
N LEU A 79 -12.34 -25.21 -9.89
CA LEU A 79 -13.59 -25.63 -10.53
C LEU A 79 -14.44 -24.47 -11.08
N GLY A 80 -14.05 -23.21 -10.84
CA GLY A 80 -14.76 -22.02 -11.31
C GLY A 80 -13.97 -20.72 -11.09
N HIS A 81 -14.40 -19.63 -11.72
CA HIS A 81 -13.83 -18.28 -11.56
C HIS A 81 -14.61 -17.51 -10.51
N PHE A 82 -14.21 -17.66 -9.25
CA PHE A 82 -14.75 -16.88 -8.14
C PHE A 82 -13.96 -15.58 -8.03
N ASP A 83 -14.65 -14.43 -7.95
CA ASP A 83 -14.03 -13.11 -7.78
C ASP A 83 -13.26 -13.05 -6.46
N ASN A 84 -11.99 -13.46 -6.51
CA ASN A 84 -10.98 -13.18 -5.51
C ASN A 84 -10.16 -12.04 -6.09
N GLN A 85 -10.63 -10.81 -5.88
CA GLN A 85 -9.84 -9.60 -6.11
C GLN A 85 -8.73 -9.53 -5.05
N ASP A 86 -7.62 -10.21 -5.34
CA ASP A 86 -6.28 -9.97 -4.75
C ASP A 86 -5.15 -10.49 -5.66
N GLU A 87 -5.46 -10.96 -6.88
CA GLU A 87 -4.43 -11.35 -7.84
C GLU A 87 -4.00 -10.14 -8.68
N ALA A 88 -2.99 -9.42 -8.20
CA ALA A 88 -2.12 -8.65 -9.10
C ALA A 88 -1.45 -9.64 -10.06
N HIS A 89 -2.01 -9.82 -11.26
CA HIS A 89 -1.33 -10.55 -12.32
C HIS A 89 -0.03 -9.81 -12.68
N PRO A 90 1.14 -10.44 -12.57
CA PRO A 90 2.34 -9.85 -13.13
C PRO A 90 2.18 -9.89 -14.66
N SER A 91 2.06 -8.71 -15.26
CA SER A 91 2.31 -8.53 -16.69
C SER A 91 3.65 -9.19 -17.00
N LYS A 92 3.65 -10.14 -17.96
CA LYS A 92 4.88 -10.70 -18.52
C LYS A 92 5.55 -9.61 -19.38
N ALA A 93 6.19 -8.64 -18.73
CA ALA A 93 7.08 -7.72 -19.39
C ALA A 93 8.40 -8.43 -19.71
N LYS A 94 8.90 -8.25 -20.94
CA LYS A 94 10.24 -8.66 -21.35
C LYS A 94 11.26 -7.75 -20.66
N GLY A 95 11.70 -8.10 -19.46
CA GLY A 95 12.69 -7.32 -18.70
C GLY A 95 13.88 -8.14 -18.20
N THR A 96 14.96 -7.47 -17.84
CA THR A 96 16.13 -8.10 -17.20
C THR A 96 15.80 -8.57 -15.77
N MET A 97 16.61 -9.45 -15.16
CA MET A 97 16.36 -9.95 -13.78
C MET A 97 16.31 -8.81 -12.76
N ILE A 98 17.12 -7.76 -12.98
CA ILE A 98 17.16 -6.55 -12.15
C ILE A 98 15.86 -5.75 -12.27
N GLU A 99 15.30 -5.62 -13.47
CA GLU A 99 14.01 -4.93 -13.68
C GLU A 99 12.87 -5.64 -12.95
N HIS A 100 12.82 -6.97 -13.01
CA HIS A 100 11.83 -7.77 -12.28
C HIS A 100 11.97 -7.61 -10.76
N LEU A 101 13.21 -7.52 -10.24
CA LEU A 101 13.46 -7.26 -8.82
C LEU A 101 12.98 -5.85 -8.43
N ILE A 102 13.30 -4.83 -9.22
CA ILE A 102 12.86 -3.45 -9.00
C ILE A 102 11.34 -3.35 -9.01
N GLU A 103 10.67 -4.01 -9.95
CA GLU A 103 9.20 -4.07 -10.03
C GLU A 103 8.57 -4.83 -8.86
N THR A 104 9.28 -5.85 -8.36
CA THR A 104 8.86 -6.57 -7.16
C THR A 104 8.90 -5.65 -5.94
N ILE A 105 10.01 -4.95 -5.75
CA ILE A 105 10.21 -4.01 -4.63
C ILE A 105 9.24 -2.83 -4.75
N ALA A 106 9.09 -2.24 -5.94
CA ALA A 106 8.16 -1.12 -6.14
C ALA A 106 6.71 -1.54 -5.82
N GLY A 107 6.29 -2.73 -6.25
CA GLY A 107 4.93 -3.22 -5.99
C GLY A 107 4.63 -3.45 -4.51
N VAL A 108 5.57 -4.02 -3.76
CA VAL A 108 5.36 -4.29 -2.31
C VAL A 108 5.53 -3.04 -1.44
N ILE A 109 6.22 -2.00 -1.92
CA ILE A 109 6.42 -0.73 -1.21
C ILE A 109 5.33 0.31 -1.54
N THR A 110 4.71 0.25 -2.72
CA THR A 110 3.70 1.24 -3.13
C THR A 110 2.60 1.47 -2.08
N PRO A 111 2.01 0.43 -1.45
CA PRO A 111 1.02 0.60 -0.39
C PRO A 111 1.56 1.28 0.89
N LEU A 112 2.88 1.29 1.09
CA LEU A 112 3.55 1.85 2.27
C LEU A 112 3.92 3.33 2.08
N ILE A 113 3.90 3.85 0.85
CA ILE A 113 4.32 5.23 0.55
C ILE A 113 3.65 6.28 1.44
N PRO A 114 2.32 6.25 1.72
CA PRO A 114 1.70 7.24 2.59
C PRO A 114 2.30 7.28 4.01
N ALA A 115 2.57 6.10 4.59
CA ALA A 115 3.19 5.99 5.91
C ALA A 115 4.63 6.52 5.91
N LEU A 116 5.40 6.22 4.86
CA LEU A 116 6.77 6.73 4.71
C LEU A 116 6.80 8.26 4.55
N LEU A 117 5.89 8.82 3.75
CA LEU A 117 5.78 10.28 3.60
C LEU A 117 5.41 10.96 4.92
N GLY A 118 4.38 10.47 5.62
CA GLY A 118 3.98 10.99 6.91
C GLY A 118 5.11 10.92 7.94
N GLY A 119 5.77 9.76 8.04
CA GLY A 119 6.91 9.58 8.92
C GLY A 119 8.08 10.50 8.58
N GLY A 120 8.42 10.64 7.30
CA GLY A 120 9.49 11.52 6.84
C GLY A 120 9.24 13.00 7.13
N MET A 121 7.98 13.45 7.03
CA MET A 121 7.60 14.82 7.36
C MET A 121 7.63 15.09 8.86
N LEU A 122 7.22 14.13 9.69
CA LEU A 122 7.39 14.24 11.14
C LEU A 122 8.86 14.34 11.54
N LYS A 123 9.76 13.60 10.88
CA LYS A 123 11.21 13.73 11.13
C LYS A 123 11.76 15.10 10.75
N VAL A 124 11.27 15.71 9.66
CA VAL A 124 11.60 17.10 9.31
C VAL A 124 11.14 18.06 10.42
N VAL A 125 9.91 17.91 10.93
CA VAL A 125 9.40 18.72 12.03
C VAL A 125 10.26 18.54 13.29
N GLY A 126 10.63 17.31 13.63
CA GLY A 126 11.48 16.99 14.77
C GLY A 126 12.86 17.65 14.71
N ILE A 127 13.42 17.82 13.50
CA ILE A 127 14.67 18.56 13.28
C ILE A 127 14.47 20.07 13.34
N LEU A 128 13.38 20.60 12.76
CA LEU A 128 13.14 22.04 12.70
C LEU A 128 12.80 22.66 14.05
N LEU A 129 12.12 21.93 14.95
CA LEU A 129 11.72 22.45 16.26
C LEU A 129 12.91 22.94 17.10
N PRO A 130 13.99 22.15 17.30
CA PRO A 130 15.20 22.63 17.94
C PRO A 130 15.91 23.74 17.18
N MET A 131 15.98 23.64 15.85
CA MET A 131 16.67 24.65 15.03
C MET A 131 16.03 26.03 15.11
N LEU A 132 14.71 26.09 15.21
CA LEU A 132 13.94 27.33 15.34
C LEU A 132 13.86 27.83 16.79
N GLY A 133 14.45 27.12 17.76
CA GLY A 133 14.38 27.44 19.18
C GLY A 133 13.00 27.24 19.81
N LEU A 134 12.12 26.47 19.15
CA LEU A 134 10.74 26.22 19.62
C LEU A 134 10.68 25.12 20.69
N ALA A 135 11.66 24.22 20.72
CA ALA A 135 11.81 23.19 21.74
C ALA A 135 13.30 22.85 21.91
N SER A 136 13.72 22.29 23.04
CA SER A 136 15.08 21.73 23.14
C SER A 136 15.17 20.40 22.38
N ALA A 137 16.35 20.10 21.84
CA ALA A 137 16.62 18.82 21.15
C ALA A 137 16.37 17.60 22.06
N ASP A 138 16.63 17.76 23.36
CA ASP A 138 16.42 16.72 24.38
C ASP A 138 15.01 16.73 24.99
N SER A 139 14.10 17.56 24.47
CA SER A 139 12.73 17.61 24.98
C SER A 139 11.97 16.33 24.67
N GLN A 140 11.09 15.93 25.58
CA GLN A 140 10.18 14.80 25.33
C GLN A 140 9.32 15.06 24.08
N THR A 141 8.87 16.29 23.84
CA THR A 141 8.10 16.64 22.63
C THR A 141 8.85 16.27 21.35
N VAL A 142 10.13 16.62 21.23
CA VAL A 142 10.95 16.26 20.08
C VAL A 142 11.15 14.75 20.00
N ALA A 143 11.33 14.07 21.13
CA ALA A 143 11.39 12.61 21.17
C ALA A 143 10.10 11.95 20.65
N PHE A 144 8.92 12.42 21.08
CA PHE A 144 7.61 11.94 20.61
C PHE A 144 7.44 12.10 19.11
N ILE A 145 7.77 13.27 18.57
CA ILE A 145 7.70 13.54 17.14
C ILE A 145 8.66 12.64 16.35
N ASN A 146 9.88 12.45 16.84
CA ASN A 146 10.87 11.60 16.19
C ASN A 146 10.41 10.14 16.15
N PHE A 147 9.93 9.57 17.25
CA PHE A 147 9.52 8.16 17.24
C PHE A 147 8.20 7.92 16.49
N PHE A 148 7.29 8.90 16.42
CA PHE A 148 6.14 8.85 15.50
C PHE A 148 6.62 8.81 14.05
N GLY A 149 7.63 9.63 13.73
CA GLY A 149 8.28 9.65 12.43
C GLY A 149 8.97 8.32 12.09
N ASP A 150 9.67 7.75 13.05
CA ASP A 150 10.45 6.52 12.89
C ASP A 150 9.58 5.26 12.76
N ALA A 151 8.35 5.25 13.27
CA ALA A 151 7.50 4.06 13.30
C ALA A 151 7.34 3.39 11.93
N ALA A 152 7.07 4.18 10.88
CA ALA A 152 6.90 3.67 9.52
C ALA A 152 8.20 3.08 8.94
N TYR A 153 9.36 3.59 9.36
CA TYR A 153 10.66 3.09 8.90
C TYR A 153 11.08 1.86 9.71
N TYR A 154 11.02 1.94 11.04
CA TYR A 154 11.43 0.87 11.92
C TYR A 154 10.63 -0.41 11.68
N PHE A 155 9.30 -0.30 11.51
CA PHE A 155 8.41 -1.43 11.23
C PHE A 155 8.22 -1.71 9.73
N MET A 156 9.00 -1.07 8.86
CA MET A 156 8.98 -1.32 7.42
C MET A 156 9.09 -2.82 7.07
N PRO A 157 9.97 -3.64 7.71
CA PRO A 157 10.02 -5.06 7.41
C PRO A 157 8.68 -5.78 7.63
N VAL A 158 7.92 -5.39 8.66
CA VAL A 158 6.62 -6.01 8.99
C VAL A 158 5.57 -5.66 7.94
N MET A 159 5.50 -4.38 7.55
CA MET A 159 4.58 -3.92 6.51
C MET A 159 4.89 -4.56 5.15
N ILE A 160 6.19 -4.68 4.82
CA ILE A 160 6.64 -5.36 3.60
C ILE A 160 6.32 -6.84 3.65
N ALA A 161 6.51 -7.50 4.79
CA ALA A 161 6.19 -8.91 4.92
C ALA A 161 4.70 -9.17 4.63
N TYR A 162 3.85 -8.29 5.15
CA TYR A 162 2.42 -8.34 4.92
C TYR A 162 2.06 -8.10 3.45
N SER A 163 2.58 -7.06 2.81
CA SER A 163 2.29 -6.75 1.39
C SER A 163 2.88 -7.80 0.43
N ALA A 164 4.09 -8.29 0.71
CA ALA A 164 4.75 -9.32 -0.08
C ALA A 164 4.09 -10.69 0.04
N ALA A 165 3.41 -10.98 1.16
CA ALA A 165 2.75 -12.27 1.38
C ALA A 165 1.65 -12.54 0.35
N ALA A 166 0.88 -11.51 -0.03
CA ALA A 166 -0.11 -11.60 -1.09
C ALA A 166 0.53 -12.00 -2.43
N ARG A 167 1.66 -11.37 -2.76
CA ARG A 167 2.41 -11.64 -4.00
C ARG A 167 3.03 -13.04 -4.06
N PHE A 168 3.57 -13.52 -2.94
CA PHE A 168 4.21 -14.84 -2.86
C PHE A 168 3.25 -15.97 -2.46
N LYS A 169 1.96 -15.66 -2.27
CA LYS A 169 0.90 -16.60 -1.88
C LYS A 169 1.24 -17.36 -0.58
N VAL A 170 1.74 -16.64 0.41
CA VAL A 170 2.02 -17.15 1.77
C VAL A 170 1.11 -16.48 2.78
N THR A 171 1.04 -17.03 4.00
CA THR A 171 0.12 -16.54 5.02
C THR A 171 0.58 -15.18 5.58
N PRO A 172 -0.16 -14.06 5.37
CA PRO A 172 0.32 -12.71 5.68
C PRO A 172 0.66 -12.49 7.16
N VAL A 173 -0.17 -13.03 8.06
CA VAL A 173 0.04 -12.92 9.50
C VAL A 173 1.31 -13.68 9.94
N LEU A 174 1.60 -14.84 9.34
CA LEU A 174 2.83 -15.57 9.63
C LEU A 174 4.05 -14.85 9.08
N ALA A 175 3.97 -14.28 7.88
CA ALA A 175 5.05 -13.48 7.30
C ALA A 175 5.37 -12.25 8.17
N ALA A 176 4.34 -11.52 8.60
CA ALA A 176 4.47 -10.40 9.53
C ALA A 176 5.07 -10.83 10.88
N THR A 177 4.72 -12.02 11.38
CA THR A 177 5.29 -12.58 12.61
C THR A 177 6.79 -12.87 12.46
N VAL A 178 7.22 -13.39 11.30
CA VAL A 178 8.65 -13.61 11.01
C VAL A 178 9.43 -12.29 10.97
N ALA A 179 8.85 -11.24 10.39
CA ALA A 179 9.43 -9.89 10.47
C ALA A 179 9.50 -9.39 11.92
N GLY A 180 8.47 -9.66 12.73
CA GLY A 180 8.44 -9.33 14.15
C GLY A 180 9.55 -9.99 14.96
N ILE A 181 9.98 -11.21 14.59
CA ILE A 181 11.13 -11.88 15.23
C ILE A 181 12.41 -11.08 15.01
N LEU A 182 12.63 -10.58 13.80
CA LEU A 182 13.82 -9.77 13.45
C LEU A 182 13.86 -8.42 14.20
N LEU A 183 12.71 -7.92 14.62
CA LEU A 183 12.55 -6.63 15.33
C LEU A 183 12.22 -6.79 16.81
N HIS A 184 12.23 -8.01 17.34
CA HIS A 184 11.79 -8.28 18.71
C HIS A 184 12.68 -7.53 19.71
N PRO A 185 12.12 -6.81 20.71
CA PRO A 185 12.92 -5.99 21.63
C PRO A 185 14.02 -6.77 22.37
N SER A 186 13.75 -8.01 22.77
CA SER A 186 14.78 -8.87 23.39
C SER A 186 15.91 -9.24 22.43
N PHE A 187 15.62 -9.42 21.13
CA PHE A 187 16.66 -9.66 20.14
C PHE A 187 17.51 -8.40 19.95
N VAL A 188 16.87 -7.23 19.81
CA VAL A 188 17.57 -5.94 19.72
C VAL A 188 18.45 -5.68 20.94
N ALA A 189 17.98 -6.00 22.15
CA ALA A 189 18.79 -5.91 23.36
C ALA A 189 20.01 -6.85 23.35
N MET A 190 19.82 -8.12 22.92
CA MET A 190 20.92 -9.07 22.76
C MET A 190 21.97 -8.60 21.74
N VAL A 191 21.53 -7.98 20.63
CA VAL A 191 22.44 -7.36 19.64
C VAL A 191 23.22 -6.20 20.26
N ALA A 192 22.56 -5.35 21.05
CA ALA A 192 23.19 -4.21 21.71
C ALA A 192 24.26 -4.60 22.75
N GLU A 193 24.16 -5.78 23.37
CA GLU A 193 25.19 -6.31 24.27
C GLU A 193 26.51 -6.66 23.56
N GLY A 194 26.48 -6.83 22.23
CA GLY A 194 27.69 -7.12 21.43
C GLY A 194 28.31 -8.50 21.66
N LYS A 195 27.63 -9.42 22.34
CA LYS A 195 28.10 -10.79 22.59
C LYS A 195 27.74 -11.72 21.43
N PRO A 196 28.51 -12.81 21.19
CA PRO A 196 28.14 -13.84 20.21
C PRO A 196 26.77 -14.45 20.53
N LEU A 197 25.90 -14.53 19.53
CA LEU A 197 24.56 -15.11 19.65
C LEU A 197 24.51 -16.47 18.95
N ALA A 198 23.73 -17.40 19.50
CA ALA A 198 23.52 -18.72 18.92
C ALA A 198 22.08 -19.20 19.08
N LEU A 199 21.58 -19.89 18.07
CA LEU A 199 20.27 -20.54 18.06
C LEU A 199 20.46 -22.01 17.68
N PHE A 200 20.13 -22.93 18.59
CA PHE A 200 20.41 -24.37 18.45
C PHE A 200 21.89 -24.68 18.11
N GLY A 201 22.83 -23.88 18.63
CA GLY A 201 24.26 -24.01 18.36
C GLY A 201 24.72 -23.42 17.02
N ALA A 202 23.81 -22.95 16.17
CA ALA A 202 24.15 -22.21 14.96
C ALA A 202 24.38 -20.72 15.29
N PRO A 203 25.40 -20.06 14.69
CA PRO A 203 25.68 -18.66 14.97
C PRO A 203 24.57 -17.75 14.42
N VAL A 204 24.15 -16.78 15.23
CA VAL A 204 23.22 -15.72 14.84
C VAL A 204 24.00 -14.42 14.76
N THR A 205 23.96 -13.76 13.61
CA THR A 205 24.69 -12.50 13.44
C THR A 205 23.97 -11.37 14.17
N PRO A 206 24.67 -10.65 15.07
CA PRO A 206 24.09 -9.50 15.76
C PRO A 206 23.97 -8.33 14.77
N ALA A 207 22.77 -8.10 14.24
CA ALA A 207 22.48 -7.06 13.28
C ALA A 207 21.11 -6.42 13.56
N SER A 208 20.98 -5.14 13.23
CA SER A 208 19.69 -4.46 13.23
C SER A 208 18.98 -4.68 11.89
N TYR A 209 17.71 -5.07 11.95
CA TYR A 209 16.86 -5.27 10.77
C TYR A 209 15.82 -4.16 10.59
N GLY A 210 15.80 -3.16 11.48
CA GLY A 210 14.95 -1.99 11.35
C GLY A 210 15.19 -1.29 10.01
N SER A 211 14.12 -0.83 9.36
CA SER A 211 14.18 -0.13 8.07
C SER A 211 14.77 -0.95 6.90
N SER A 212 14.88 -2.28 7.03
CA SER A 212 15.38 -3.16 5.96
C SER A 212 14.25 -3.69 5.07
N VAL A 213 14.51 -3.77 3.76
CA VAL A 213 13.54 -4.28 2.77
C VAL A 213 13.90 -5.68 2.30
N ILE A 214 15.16 -5.88 1.89
CA ILE A 214 15.57 -7.10 1.19
C ILE A 214 15.57 -8.34 2.08
N PRO A 215 16.09 -8.34 3.33
CA PRO A 215 16.10 -9.53 4.17
C PRO A 215 14.72 -10.16 4.32
N ILE A 216 13.72 -9.33 4.62
CA ILE A 216 12.36 -9.83 4.81
C ILE A 216 11.72 -10.28 3.49
N LEU A 217 12.00 -9.61 2.36
CA LEU A 217 11.50 -10.05 1.05
C LEU A 217 12.06 -11.41 0.65
N ILE A 218 13.36 -11.64 0.86
CA ILE A 218 13.99 -12.95 0.65
C ILE A 218 13.31 -13.98 1.55
N MET A 219 13.06 -13.64 2.81
CA MET A 219 12.43 -14.57 3.75
C MET A 219 11.00 -14.91 3.33
N VAL A 220 10.16 -13.94 2.97
CA VAL A 220 8.79 -14.19 2.49
C VAL A 220 8.79 -14.98 1.18
N TYR A 221 9.75 -14.73 0.29
CA TYR A 221 9.95 -15.56 -0.90
C TYR A 221 10.29 -17.01 -0.53
N LEU A 222 11.17 -17.24 0.45
CA LEU A 222 11.50 -18.59 0.93
C LEU A 222 10.33 -19.26 1.66
N MET A 223 9.49 -18.48 2.36
CA MET A 223 8.31 -18.98 3.06
C MET A 223 7.35 -19.73 2.14
N GLN A 224 7.27 -19.39 0.84
CA GLN A 224 6.40 -20.11 -0.09
C GLN A 224 6.77 -21.60 -0.23
N TYR A 225 8.07 -21.92 -0.07
CA TYR A 225 8.57 -23.29 -0.10
C TYR A 225 8.41 -23.96 1.26
N ILE A 226 8.66 -23.21 2.34
CA ILE A 226 8.50 -23.68 3.72
C ILE A 226 7.04 -24.06 3.99
N GLU A 227 6.08 -23.19 3.68
CA GLU A 227 4.65 -23.47 3.90
C GLU A 227 4.19 -24.70 3.11
N LYS A 228 4.59 -24.81 1.83
CA LYS A 228 4.28 -26.00 1.01
C LYS A 228 4.89 -27.27 1.59
N TRP A 229 6.11 -27.21 2.12
CA TRP A 229 6.78 -28.34 2.72
C TRP A 229 6.15 -28.75 4.06
N VAL A 230 5.91 -27.80 4.96
CA VAL A 230 5.24 -28.06 6.25
C VAL A 230 3.83 -28.60 6.04
N ASN A 231 3.08 -28.07 5.07
CA ASN A 231 1.73 -28.56 4.73
C ASN A 231 1.70 -30.01 4.27
N ARG A 232 2.80 -30.50 3.67
CA ARG A 232 2.94 -31.91 3.27
C ARG A 232 3.37 -32.79 4.43
N LEU A 233 4.14 -32.25 5.38
CA LEU A 233 4.66 -32.99 6.53
C LEU A 233 3.62 -33.17 7.65
N VAL A 234 2.76 -32.17 7.87
CA VAL A 234 1.84 -32.14 9.02
C VAL A 234 0.52 -32.85 8.71
N PRO A 235 0.14 -33.89 9.49
CA PRO A 235 -1.16 -34.55 9.37
C PRO A 235 -2.32 -33.58 9.62
N SER A 236 -3.45 -33.80 8.95
CA SER A 236 -4.63 -32.93 9.01
C SER A 236 -5.02 -32.54 10.44
N VAL A 237 -5.15 -33.51 11.35
CA VAL A 237 -5.55 -33.30 12.76
C VAL A 237 -4.66 -32.30 13.51
N MET A 238 -3.39 -32.15 13.11
CA MET A 238 -2.40 -31.29 13.79
C MET A 238 -2.19 -29.93 13.13
N LYS A 239 -2.78 -29.68 11.94
CA LYS A 239 -2.52 -28.44 11.17
C LYS A 239 -2.89 -27.16 11.92
N SER A 240 -3.89 -27.18 12.77
CA SER A 240 -4.34 -25.97 13.50
C SER A 240 -3.30 -25.38 14.44
N PHE A 241 -2.33 -26.18 14.92
CA PHE A 241 -1.29 -25.72 15.83
C PHE A 241 0.12 -26.03 15.32
N LEU A 242 0.37 -27.24 14.81
CA LEU A 242 1.73 -27.65 14.45
C LEU A 242 2.22 -26.96 13.18
N GLN A 243 1.34 -26.71 12.21
CA GLN A 243 1.70 -26.03 10.97
C GLN A 243 2.22 -24.60 11.23
N PRO A 244 1.47 -23.68 11.91
CA PRO A 244 1.99 -22.33 12.18
C PRO A 244 3.23 -22.36 13.07
N THR A 245 3.32 -23.27 14.06
CA THR A 245 4.52 -23.42 14.89
C THR A 245 5.75 -23.78 14.06
N LEU A 246 5.65 -24.78 13.17
CA LEU A 246 6.78 -25.19 12.33
C LEU A 246 7.17 -24.13 11.31
N ILE A 247 6.19 -23.45 10.70
CA ILE A 247 6.47 -22.34 9.77
C ILE A 247 7.23 -21.23 10.49
N ILE A 248 6.77 -20.78 11.66
CA ILE A 248 7.43 -19.72 12.43
C ILE A 248 8.82 -20.17 12.87
N LEU A 249 8.95 -21.39 13.42
CA LEU A 249 10.24 -21.90 13.92
C LEU A 249 11.27 -22.00 12.80
N THR A 250 10.91 -22.60 11.67
CA THR A 250 11.84 -22.79 10.53
C THR A 250 12.15 -21.48 9.83
N SER A 251 11.14 -20.62 9.62
CA SER A 251 11.34 -19.32 8.99
C SER A 251 12.14 -18.36 9.88
N GLY A 252 11.85 -18.33 11.19
CA GLY A 252 12.60 -17.52 12.15
C GLY A 252 14.06 -17.98 12.28
N PHE A 253 14.30 -19.29 12.29
CA PHE A 253 15.66 -19.85 12.24
C PHE A 253 16.39 -19.40 10.98
N LEU A 254 15.80 -19.58 9.80
CA LEU A 254 16.41 -19.18 8.53
C LEU A 254 16.63 -17.66 8.44
N ALA A 255 15.69 -16.86 8.94
CA ALA A 255 15.80 -15.42 8.95
C ALA A 255 17.03 -14.95 9.76
N LEU A 256 17.24 -15.51 10.95
CA LEU A 256 18.33 -15.10 11.84
C LEU A 256 19.69 -15.76 11.54
N VAL A 257 19.69 -17.02 11.10
CA VAL A 257 20.91 -17.84 10.91
C VAL A 257 21.41 -17.81 9.47
N VAL A 258 20.55 -17.53 8.49
CA VAL A 258 20.93 -17.54 7.06
C VAL A 258 20.80 -16.16 6.45
N VAL A 259 19.60 -15.57 6.50
CA VAL A 259 19.34 -14.28 5.86
C VAL A 259 20.08 -13.15 6.58
N GLY A 260 20.14 -13.22 7.91
CA GLY A 260 20.86 -12.26 8.75
C GLY A 260 22.34 -12.08 8.41
N PRO A 261 23.15 -13.16 8.49
CA PRO A 261 24.56 -13.11 8.15
C PRO A 261 24.83 -12.63 6.73
N LEU A 262 23.97 -12.95 5.76
CA LEU A 262 24.15 -12.52 4.37
C LEU A 262 24.27 -10.99 4.26
N GLY A 263 23.39 -10.24 4.95
CA GLY A 263 23.44 -8.77 4.93
C GLY A 263 24.72 -8.20 5.53
N VAL A 264 25.18 -8.75 6.66
CA VAL A 264 26.40 -8.29 7.33
C VAL A 264 27.66 -8.67 6.55
N ILE A 265 27.75 -9.90 6.05
CA ILE A 265 28.89 -10.35 5.25
C ILE A 265 29.04 -9.51 3.99
N ILE A 266 27.93 -9.23 3.29
CA ILE A 266 27.94 -8.39 2.09
C ILE A 266 28.29 -6.95 2.46
N GLY A 267 27.70 -6.39 3.52
CA GLY A 267 27.98 -5.03 3.98
C GLY A 267 29.44 -4.83 4.40
N GLN A 268 30.00 -5.78 5.14
CA GLN A 268 31.39 -5.73 5.60
C GLN A 268 32.38 -5.98 4.46
N GLY A 269 32.05 -6.89 3.55
CA GLY A 269 32.79 -7.07 2.29
C GLY A 269 32.81 -5.79 1.45
N LEU A 270 31.67 -5.12 1.30
CA LEU A 270 31.56 -3.84 0.61
C LEU A 270 32.38 -2.75 1.33
N SER A 271 32.27 -2.65 2.66
CA SER A 271 33.03 -1.69 3.47
C SER A 271 34.53 -1.85 3.29
N ASN A 272 35.04 -3.07 3.49
CA ASN A 272 36.46 -3.38 3.39
C ASN A 272 36.98 -3.13 1.98
N THR A 273 36.18 -3.47 0.96
CA THR A 273 36.54 -3.21 -0.45
C THR A 273 36.62 -1.71 -0.73
N MET A 274 35.63 -0.94 -0.28
CA MET A 274 35.61 0.52 -0.48
C MET A 274 36.76 1.21 0.27
N LEU A 275 37.09 0.76 1.49
CA LEU A 275 38.26 1.24 2.24
C LEU A 275 39.58 0.90 1.53
N ALA A 276 39.71 -0.31 1.01
CA ALA A 276 40.90 -0.71 0.24
C ALA A 276 41.08 0.15 -1.01
N ILE A 277 39.98 0.42 -1.74
CA ILE A 277 40.01 1.33 -2.89
C ILE A 277 40.33 2.75 -2.42
N TYR A 278 39.76 3.21 -1.31
CA TYR A 278 39.97 4.56 -0.78
C TYR A 278 41.45 4.83 -0.49
N HIS A 279 42.18 3.87 0.07
CA HIS A 279 43.61 4.02 0.34
C HIS A 279 44.48 4.19 -0.92
N VAL A 280 44.00 3.77 -2.09
CA VAL A 280 44.72 3.87 -3.37
C VAL A 280 44.19 5.00 -4.24
N ALA A 281 42.87 5.13 -4.31
CA ALA A 281 42.14 6.06 -5.15
C ALA A 281 40.86 6.55 -4.43
N PRO A 282 40.97 7.56 -3.54
CA PRO A 282 39.83 8.13 -2.81
C PRO A 282 38.67 8.55 -3.73
N TRP A 283 38.99 9.25 -4.83
CA TRP A 283 38.01 9.70 -5.83
C TRP A 283 37.21 8.52 -6.41
N LEU A 284 37.84 7.37 -6.66
CA LEU A 284 37.17 6.21 -7.23
C LEU A 284 36.26 5.53 -6.20
N ALA A 285 36.74 5.40 -4.95
CA ALA A 285 35.94 4.85 -3.85
C ALA A 285 34.66 5.65 -3.64
N LEU A 286 34.77 6.98 -3.56
CA LEU A 286 33.62 7.86 -3.32
C LEU A 286 32.71 7.95 -4.56
N ALA A 287 33.25 7.84 -5.77
CA ALA A 287 32.45 7.76 -6.99
C ALA A 287 31.59 6.49 -7.02
N ILE A 288 32.19 5.33 -6.73
CA ILE A 288 31.45 4.07 -6.68
C ILE A 288 30.41 4.13 -5.57
N LEU A 289 30.83 4.52 -4.37
CA LEU A 289 29.96 4.54 -3.20
C LEU A 289 28.79 5.51 -3.39
N GLY A 290 29.05 6.74 -3.86
CA GLY A 290 28.00 7.73 -4.15
C GLY A 290 27.00 7.25 -5.22
N ALA A 291 27.46 6.48 -6.22
CA ALA A 291 26.58 5.92 -7.25
C ALA A 291 25.71 4.77 -6.75
N ILE A 292 26.25 3.87 -5.91
CA ILE A 292 25.52 2.68 -5.45
C ILE A 292 24.76 2.91 -4.13
N MET A 293 25.03 4.01 -3.42
CA MET A 293 24.43 4.27 -2.11
C MET A 293 22.90 4.18 -2.11
N PRO A 294 22.14 4.66 -3.11
CA PRO A 294 20.68 4.45 -3.15
C PRO A 294 20.27 2.97 -3.09
N LEU A 295 21.03 2.08 -3.73
CA LEU A 295 20.79 0.64 -3.70
C LEU A 295 21.15 0.03 -2.33
N VAL A 296 22.23 0.53 -1.71
CA VAL A 296 22.64 0.16 -0.36
C VAL A 296 21.63 0.62 0.69
N VAL A 297 21.01 1.80 0.50
CA VAL A 297 19.90 2.25 1.33
C VAL A 297 18.69 1.34 1.17
N MET A 298 18.36 0.96 -0.07
CA MET A 298 17.26 0.05 -0.38
C MET A 298 17.37 -1.29 0.36
N THR A 299 18.58 -1.83 0.50
CA THR A 299 18.80 -3.10 1.19
C THR A 299 18.78 -2.97 2.72
N GLY A 300 18.84 -1.75 3.26
CA GLY A 300 19.10 -1.47 4.68
C GLY A 300 20.57 -1.60 5.08
N MET A 301 21.47 -2.05 4.18
CA MET A 301 22.88 -2.30 4.49
C MET A 301 23.68 -1.03 4.78
N HIS A 302 23.15 0.16 4.55
CA HIS A 302 23.82 1.40 4.95
C HIS A 302 24.08 1.46 6.47
N TRP A 303 23.25 0.82 7.29
CA TRP A 303 23.48 0.68 8.73
C TRP A 303 24.60 -0.31 9.09
N ALA A 304 25.03 -1.18 8.16
CA ALA A 304 26.22 -2.00 8.36
C ALA A 304 27.50 -1.15 8.49
N PHE A 305 27.48 0.10 7.99
CA PHE A 305 28.56 1.06 8.15
C PHE A 305 28.46 1.91 9.42
N ALA A 306 27.47 1.66 10.29
CA ALA A 306 27.26 2.47 11.49
C ALA A 306 28.49 2.62 12.39
N PRO A 307 29.30 1.57 12.65
CA PRO A 307 30.52 1.75 13.43
C PRO A 307 31.49 2.80 12.85
N ILE A 308 31.52 2.97 11.52
CA ILE A 308 32.41 3.94 10.86
C ILE A 308 31.89 5.36 11.06
N PHE A 309 30.64 5.62 10.68
CA PHE A 309 30.10 6.97 10.73
C PHE A 309 29.73 7.42 12.16
N LEU A 310 29.39 6.51 13.07
CA LEU A 310 29.14 6.85 14.49
C LEU A 310 30.44 7.17 15.24
N ALA A 311 31.59 6.68 14.76
CA ALA A 311 32.89 7.03 15.28
C ALA A 311 33.43 8.36 14.73
N ALA A 312 32.70 9.02 13.82
CA ALA A 312 33.09 10.30 13.24
C ALA A 312 33.27 11.35 14.35
N SER A 313 34.48 11.87 14.48
CA SER A 313 34.84 12.89 15.45
C SER A 313 35.92 13.82 14.89
N VAL A 314 36.27 14.86 15.62
CA VAL A 314 37.43 15.71 15.27
C VAL A 314 38.73 14.91 15.22
N ALA A 315 38.89 13.92 16.12
CA ALA A 315 40.07 13.06 16.17
C ALA A 315 40.04 11.93 15.12
N THR A 316 38.84 11.48 14.74
CA THR A 316 38.61 10.39 13.80
C THR A 316 37.54 10.78 12.78
N PRO A 317 37.84 11.68 11.82
CA PRO A 317 36.85 12.13 10.85
C PRO A 317 36.45 10.98 9.92
N ASP A 318 35.17 10.92 9.54
CA ASP A 318 34.73 10.00 8.49
C ASP A 318 34.98 10.62 7.12
N VAL A 319 35.76 9.91 6.31
CA VAL A 319 36.17 10.33 4.97
C VAL A 319 35.50 9.53 3.86
N LEU A 320 34.69 8.53 4.21
CA LEU A 320 34.16 7.56 3.27
C LEU A 320 32.64 7.58 3.21
N ILE A 321 31.96 7.36 4.34
CA ILE A 321 30.53 7.03 4.32
C ILE A 321 29.68 8.30 4.31
N LEU A 322 29.83 9.17 5.30
CA LEU A 322 29.08 10.43 5.41
C LEU A 322 29.30 11.35 4.19
N PRO A 323 30.54 11.53 3.68
CA PRO A 323 30.75 12.30 2.45
C PRO A 323 30.06 11.69 1.22
N ALA A 324 30.10 10.37 1.03
CA ALA A 324 29.37 9.72 -0.07
C ALA A 324 27.85 9.87 0.07
N MET A 325 27.34 9.76 1.30
CA MET A 325 25.92 9.95 1.61
C MET A 325 25.47 11.39 1.37
N LEU A 326 26.33 12.41 1.51
CA LEU A 326 25.97 13.78 1.14
C LEU A 326 25.57 13.87 -0.34
N ALA A 327 26.39 13.31 -1.23
CA ALA A 327 26.10 13.29 -2.67
C ALA A 327 24.85 12.43 -2.96
N SER A 328 24.74 11.25 -2.37
CA SER A 328 23.59 10.37 -2.62
C SER A 328 22.27 10.96 -2.11
N ASN A 329 22.24 11.50 -0.88
CA ASN A 329 21.01 11.98 -0.25
C ASN A 329 20.47 13.21 -0.94
N LEU A 330 21.35 14.18 -1.24
CA LEU A 330 20.97 15.37 -1.96
C LEU A 330 20.57 15.05 -3.40
N ALA A 331 21.18 14.04 -4.02
CA ALA A 331 20.76 13.56 -5.34
C ALA A 331 19.34 12.97 -5.30
N GLN A 332 19.01 12.13 -4.32
CA GLN A 332 17.64 11.61 -4.16
C GLN A 332 16.62 12.73 -4.00
N GLY A 333 16.94 13.72 -3.16
CA GLY A 333 16.07 14.87 -2.95
C GLY A 333 15.92 15.73 -4.21
N ALA A 334 17.01 16.06 -4.89
CA ALA A 334 16.98 16.85 -6.11
C ALA A 334 16.28 16.14 -7.28
N ALA A 335 16.44 14.82 -7.40
CA ALA A 335 15.69 14.01 -8.37
C ALA A 335 14.18 14.09 -8.08
N ALA A 336 13.77 13.93 -6.82
CA ALA A 336 12.36 14.02 -6.44
C ALA A 336 11.79 15.43 -6.69
N ILE A 337 12.54 16.49 -6.38
CA ILE A 337 12.13 17.87 -6.72
C ILE A 337 12.00 18.04 -8.24
N ALA A 338 12.94 17.54 -9.04
CA ALA A 338 12.84 17.61 -10.49
C ALA A 338 11.60 16.87 -11.03
N VAL A 339 11.27 15.71 -10.45
CA VAL A 339 10.00 15.02 -10.75
C VAL A 339 8.80 15.87 -10.36
N ALA A 340 8.81 16.55 -9.21
CA ALA A 340 7.70 17.42 -8.79
C ALA A 340 7.44 18.57 -9.78
N PHE A 341 8.48 19.13 -10.38
CA PHE A 341 8.33 20.16 -11.42
C PHE A 341 7.87 19.58 -12.76
N LYS A 342 8.38 18.39 -13.12
CA LYS A 342 8.12 17.75 -14.43
C LYS A 342 6.80 16.99 -14.51
N ALA A 343 6.31 16.46 -13.39
CA ALA A 343 5.08 15.68 -13.32
C ALA A 343 3.86 16.51 -13.70
N LYS A 344 2.92 15.89 -14.41
CA LYS A 344 1.66 16.50 -14.82
C LYS A 344 0.57 16.23 -13.79
N GLN A 345 0.55 15.05 -13.18
CA GLN A 345 -0.46 14.70 -12.18
C GLN A 345 -0.23 15.42 -10.85
N LYS A 346 -1.29 16.02 -10.30
CA LYS A 346 -1.23 16.76 -9.03
C LYS A 346 -0.71 15.89 -7.88
N GLN A 347 -1.15 14.64 -7.79
CA GLN A 347 -0.73 13.70 -6.74
C GLN A 347 0.76 13.38 -6.83
N THR A 348 1.28 13.05 -8.01
CA THR A 348 2.72 12.82 -8.22
C THR A 348 3.54 14.04 -7.83
N ARG A 349 3.09 15.25 -8.20
CA ARG A 349 3.79 16.50 -7.84
C ARG A 349 3.87 16.68 -6.33
N GLN A 350 2.77 16.48 -5.62
CA GLN A 350 2.70 16.62 -4.16
C GLN A 350 3.60 15.60 -3.46
N VAL A 351 3.51 14.33 -3.84
CA VAL A 351 4.34 13.24 -3.30
C VAL A 351 5.82 13.54 -3.53
N ALA A 352 6.18 13.89 -4.77
CA ALA A 352 7.56 14.14 -5.14
C ALA A 352 8.15 15.38 -4.46
N LEU A 353 7.33 16.43 -4.27
CA LEU A 353 7.74 17.63 -3.55
C LEU A 353 8.02 17.33 -2.07
N ALA A 354 7.08 16.68 -1.39
CA ALA A 354 7.22 16.33 0.03
C ALA A 354 8.42 15.41 0.27
N ALA A 355 8.56 14.38 -0.56
CA ALA A 355 9.69 13.46 -0.52
C ALA A 355 11.03 14.16 -0.80
N GLY A 356 11.06 15.06 -1.79
CA GLY A 356 12.25 15.83 -2.13
C GLY A 356 12.70 16.76 -1.01
N ILE A 357 11.76 17.45 -0.36
CA ILE A 357 12.04 18.30 0.81
C ILE A 357 12.59 17.46 1.97
N SER A 358 11.99 16.29 2.24
CA SER A 358 12.44 15.38 3.30
C SER A 358 13.90 14.95 3.08
N ALA A 359 14.25 14.54 1.86
CA ALA A 359 15.59 14.12 1.51
C ALA A 359 16.61 15.28 1.50
N LEU A 360 16.25 16.44 0.95
CA LEU A 360 17.16 17.60 0.91
C LEU A 360 17.42 18.20 2.28
N LEU A 361 16.38 18.44 3.08
CA LEU A 361 16.50 19.14 4.35
C LEU A 361 16.93 18.20 5.48
N ALA A 362 16.26 17.06 5.63
CA ALA A 362 16.48 16.13 6.75
C ALA A 362 17.38 14.94 6.40
N GLY A 363 17.72 14.74 5.12
CA GLY A 363 18.51 13.59 4.70
C GLY A 363 17.75 12.26 4.77
N ILE A 364 16.41 12.33 4.92
CA ILE A 364 15.54 11.15 4.93
C ILE A 364 15.18 10.83 3.49
N THR A 365 15.88 9.85 2.92
CA THR A 365 15.85 9.57 1.49
C THR A 365 14.81 8.57 1.09
N GLU A 366 14.30 7.77 2.03
CA GLU A 366 13.40 6.67 1.80
C GLU A 366 12.09 7.10 1.10
N PRO A 367 11.41 8.20 1.48
CA PRO A 367 10.24 8.67 0.74
C PRO A 367 10.56 9.05 -0.70
N ALA A 368 11.75 9.63 -0.97
CA ALA A 368 12.19 10.01 -2.30
C ALA A 368 12.58 8.78 -3.13
N LEU A 369 13.35 7.88 -2.52
CA LEU A 369 13.82 6.64 -3.12
C LEU A 369 12.64 5.77 -3.54
N TYR A 370 11.76 5.44 -2.60
CA TYR A 370 10.66 4.51 -2.84
C TYR A 370 9.46 5.17 -3.51
N GLY A 371 9.09 6.37 -3.07
CA GLY A 371 7.90 7.07 -3.56
C GLY A 371 8.06 7.70 -4.93
N VAL A 372 9.31 7.93 -5.38
CA VAL A 372 9.58 8.71 -6.58
C VAL A 372 10.63 8.06 -7.48
N THR A 373 11.88 7.96 -7.04
CA THR A 373 12.99 7.66 -7.95
C THR A 373 12.99 6.21 -8.42
N LEU A 374 12.68 5.26 -7.53
CA LEU A 374 12.52 3.85 -7.86
C LEU A 374 11.26 3.61 -8.70
N LYS A 375 10.16 4.32 -8.40
CA LYS A 375 8.90 4.23 -9.15
C LYS A 375 9.10 4.57 -10.63
N PHE A 376 9.81 5.67 -10.92
CA PHE A 376 10.01 6.14 -12.30
C PHE A 376 11.30 5.67 -12.96
N LYS A 377 12.17 4.91 -12.25
CA LYS A 377 13.47 4.33 -12.68
C LYS A 377 14.51 5.34 -13.20
N LYS A 378 14.19 6.16 -14.20
CA LYS A 378 15.06 7.20 -14.78
C LYS A 378 15.55 8.25 -13.76
N PRO A 379 14.71 8.74 -12.83
CA PRO A 379 15.21 9.64 -11.78
C PRO A 379 16.18 8.94 -10.82
N LEU A 380 16.04 7.63 -10.59
CA LEU A 380 17.03 6.87 -9.82
C LEU A 380 18.37 6.83 -10.55
N TYR A 381 18.39 6.57 -11.86
CA TYR A 381 19.63 6.62 -12.63
C TYR A 381 20.29 8.01 -12.63
N ALA A 382 19.49 9.08 -12.74
CA ALA A 382 20.00 10.45 -12.59
C ALA A 382 20.69 10.67 -11.24
N ALA A 383 20.06 10.21 -10.15
CA ALA A 383 20.60 10.32 -8.81
C ALA A 383 21.90 9.52 -8.63
N MET A 384 21.97 8.30 -9.19
CA MET A 384 23.17 7.46 -9.13
C MET A 384 24.33 8.05 -9.94
N ILE A 385 24.07 8.55 -11.15
CA ILE A 385 25.09 9.17 -12.00
C ILE A 385 25.64 10.44 -11.32
N SER A 386 24.77 11.30 -10.82
CA SER A 386 25.15 12.51 -10.10
C SER A 386 25.92 12.18 -8.80
N GLY A 387 25.41 11.23 -8.02
CA GLY A 387 26.05 10.74 -6.80
C GLY A 387 27.47 10.22 -7.06
N GLY A 388 27.69 9.53 -8.18
CA GLY A 388 29.02 9.07 -8.57
C GLY A 388 29.95 10.19 -9.06
N LEU A 389 29.45 11.11 -9.90
CA LEU A 389 30.26 12.23 -10.40
C LEU A 389 30.67 13.20 -9.29
N VAL A 390 29.74 13.54 -8.39
CA VAL A 390 30.05 14.39 -7.25
C VAL A 390 30.80 13.62 -6.18
N GLY A 391 30.54 12.32 -6.00
CA GLY A 391 31.37 11.44 -5.19
C GLY A 391 32.84 11.47 -5.62
N ALA A 392 33.12 11.43 -6.93
CA ALA A 392 34.48 11.57 -7.44
C ALA A 392 35.13 12.89 -6.99
N PHE A 393 34.40 14.01 -7.14
CA PHE A 393 34.85 15.33 -6.67
C PHE A 393 35.13 15.33 -5.16
N ILE A 394 34.22 14.78 -4.36
CA ILE A 394 34.35 14.64 -2.90
C ILE A 394 35.63 13.90 -2.53
N GLY A 395 35.95 12.81 -3.23
CA GLY A 395 37.20 12.08 -3.01
C GLY A 395 38.45 12.83 -3.49
N PHE A 396 38.37 13.64 -4.56
CA PHE A 396 39.51 14.48 -4.97
C PHE A 396 39.86 15.55 -3.95
N VAL A 397 38.84 16.17 -3.34
CA VAL A 397 39.03 17.22 -2.33
C VAL A 397 39.21 16.69 -0.91
N ASN A 398 39.22 15.36 -0.74
CA ASN A 398 39.33 14.65 0.54
C ASN A 398 38.37 15.20 1.60
N LEU A 399 37.09 15.33 1.22
CA LEU A 399 36.08 15.86 2.13
C LEU A 399 35.89 14.92 3.33
N ALA A 400 35.88 15.49 4.53
CA ALA A 400 35.72 14.74 5.77
C ALA A 400 34.54 15.27 6.60
N SER A 401 33.79 14.38 7.25
CA SER A 401 32.80 14.71 8.27
C SER A 401 33.38 14.52 9.67
N TYR A 402 33.22 15.51 10.54
CA TYR A 402 33.82 15.55 11.88
C TYR A 402 32.84 15.19 13.00
N THR A 403 31.58 14.94 12.66
CA THR A 403 30.55 14.52 13.60
C THR A 403 29.46 13.76 12.86
N PHE A 404 28.82 12.81 13.53
CA PHE A 404 27.68 12.12 12.96
C PHE A 404 26.44 13.03 12.93
N VAL A 405 26.05 13.45 11.74
CA VAL A 405 24.72 14.00 11.45
C VAL A 405 24.27 13.41 10.12
N VAL A 406 23.01 13.03 9.98
CA VAL A 406 22.48 12.53 8.70
C VAL A 406 22.78 13.57 7.61
N PRO A 407 23.52 13.22 6.53
CA PRO A 407 23.91 14.19 5.51
C PRO A 407 22.70 14.78 4.79
N SER A 408 22.60 16.10 4.86
CA SER A 408 21.52 16.91 4.31
C SER A 408 21.95 18.38 4.26
N ILE A 409 21.10 19.27 3.76
CA ILE A 409 21.35 20.73 3.81
C ILE A 409 21.47 21.21 5.26
N ILE A 410 20.59 20.73 6.15
CA ILE A 410 20.64 21.06 7.59
C ILE A 410 21.90 20.48 8.23
N GLY A 411 22.31 19.29 7.80
CA GLY A 411 23.48 18.60 8.32
C GLY A 411 24.82 19.12 7.80
N LEU A 412 24.87 20.10 6.91
CA LEU A 412 26.13 20.64 6.35
C LEU A 412 27.17 21.12 7.40
N PRO A 413 26.79 21.67 8.56
CA PRO A 413 27.76 22.04 9.59
C PRO A 413 28.66 20.90 10.07
N GLN A 414 28.28 19.63 9.87
CA GLN A 414 29.13 18.48 10.23
C GLN A 414 30.49 18.45 9.49
N TYR A 415 30.58 19.16 8.36
CA TYR A 415 31.79 19.28 7.54
C TYR A 415 32.66 20.49 7.93
N ILE A 416 32.34 21.20 9.03
CA ILE A 416 33.19 22.28 9.52
C ILE A 416 34.40 21.66 10.22
N ASN A 417 35.59 21.89 9.65
CA ASN A 417 36.84 21.54 10.30
C ASN A 417 37.18 22.61 11.35
N PRO A 418 37.29 22.27 12.66
CA PRO A 418 37.66 23.23 13.70
C PRO A 418 39.04 23.86 13.49
N ALA A 419 39.95 23.18 12.79
CA ALA A 419 41.26 23.69 12.44
C ALA A 419 41.24 24.65 11.22
N GLY A 420 40.07 24.89 10.63
CA GLY A 420 39.89 25.72 9.43
C GLY A 420 40.18 24.98 8.12
N GLY A 421 40.25 25.73 7.03
CA GLY A 421 40.52 25.21 5.68
C GLY A 421 39.28 25.08 4.78
N ALA A 422 39.47 24.49 3.61
CA ALA A 422 38.47 24.48 2.54
C ALA A 422 37.38 23.40 2.69
N ASN A 423 37.39 22.58 3.75
CA ASN A 423 36.49 21.42 3.88
C ASN A 423 35.00 21.82 3.82
N PHE A 424 34.61 22.86 4.57
CA PHE A 424 33.22 23.34 4.55
C PHE A 424 32.84 23.95 3.19
N THR A 425 33.73 24.73 2.57
CA THR A 425 33.52 25.29 1.23
C THR A 425 33.36 24.18 0.19
N ASN A 426 34.18 23.13 0.27
CA ASN A 426 34.09 21.96 -0.60
C ASN A 426 32.78 21.19 -0.38
N ALA A 427 32.28 21.09 0.85
CA ALA A 427 30.96 20.52 1.14
C ALA A 427 29.83 21.33 0.48
N LEU A 428 29.90 22.67 0.52
CA LEU A 428 28.92 23.54 -0.14
C LEU A 428 28.95 23.37 -1.66
N ILE A 429 30.14 23.29 -2.26
CA ILE A 429 30.31 23.04 -3.69
C ILE A 429 29.74 21.68 -4.05
N ALA A 430 30.06 20.63 -3.29
CA ALA A 430 29.53 19.28 -3.52
C ALA A 430 28.00 19.25 -3.41
N ALA A 431 27.42 19.90 -2.40
CA ALA A 431 25.98 19.98 -2.23
C ALA A 431 25.30 20.69 -3.41
N ALA A 432 25.80 21.87 -3.79
CA ALA A 432 25.27 22.64 -4.92
C ALA A 432 25.41 21.87 -6.24
N ALA A 433 26.59 21.29 -6.49
CA ALA A 433 26.85 20.49 -7.69
C ALA A 433 25.92 19.28 -7.76
N THR A 434 25.70 18.57 -6.65
CA THR A 434 24.79 17.42 -6.58
C THR A 434 23.36 17.82 -6.92
N ILE A 435 22.86 18.90 -6.30
CA ILE A 435 21.48 19.35 -6.51
C ILE A 435 21.27 19.75 -7.98
N VAL A 436 22.15 20.59 -8.51
CA VAL A 436 22.06 21.11 -9.88
C VAL A 436 22.21 19.98 -10.90
N LEU A 437 23.24 19.15 -10.76
CA LEU A 437 23.51 18.05 -11.70
C LEU A 437 22.37 17.04 -11.71
N THR A 438 21.87 16.64 -10.54
CA THR A 438 20.78 15.65 -10.46
C THR A 438 19.48 16.20 -11.02
N PHE A 439 19.17 17.47 -10.73
CA PHE A 439 17.98 18.12 -11.27
C PHE A 439 18.03 18.15 -12.80
N ILE A 440 19.16 18.57 -13.37
CA ILE A 440 19.38 18.63 -14.83
C ILE A 440 19.25 17.23 -15.45
N LEU A 441 19.96 16.23 -14.91
CA LEU A 441 19.90 14.86 -15.41
C LEU A 441 18.49 14.29 -15.38
N THR A 442 17.76 14.49 -14.27
CA THR A 442 16.38 14.04 -14.13
C THR A 442 15.46 14.77 -15.11
N TRP A 443 15.67 16.07 -15.30
CA TRP A 443 14.92 16.88 -16.25
C TRP A 443 15.07 16.39 -17.68
N PHE A 444 16.27 15.99 -18.09
CA PHE A 444 16.51 15.49 -19.46
C PHE A 444 16.14 14.03 -19.66
N LEU A 445 16.46 13.14 -18.71
CA LEU A 445 16.05 11.73 -18.79
C LEU A 445 14.52 11.58 -18.74
N GLY A 446 13.86 12.47 -18.00
CA GLY A 446 12.42 12.53 -17.88
C GLY A 446 11.79 11.45 -17.02
N ILE A 447 10.47 11.50 -16.96
CA ILE A 447 9.62 10.60 -16.20
C ILE A 447 8.66 9.91 -17.16
N GLU A 448 8.52 8.60 -17.01
CA GLU A 448 7.48 7.83 -17.69
C GLU A 448 6.24 7.85 -16.79
N GLU A 449 5.56 8.99 -16.80
CA GLU A 449 4.29 9.16 -16.10
C GLU A 449 3.15 8.81 -17.06
N GLU A 450 2.44 7.72 -16.79
CA GLU A 450 1.17 7.40 -17.45
C GLU A 450 0.17 8.50 -17.08
N CYS A 451 -0.02 9.46 -17.98
CA CYS A 451 -1.05 10.48 -17.80
C CYS A 451 -2.36 9.95 -18.41
N PRO A 452 -3.46 9.90 -17.65
CA PRO A 452 -4.78 9.95 -18.27
C PRO A 452 -4.81 11.22 -19.12
N GLU A 453 -5.13 11.11 -20.41
CA GLU A 453 -5.25 12.28 -21.27
C GLU A 453 -6.28 13.24 -20.70
N GLN A 454 -5.84 14.43 -20.30
CA GLN A 454 -6.74 15.53 -19.96
C GLN A 454 -7.43 16.01 -21.23
N ALA A 455 -8.71 15.69 -21.40
CA ALA A 455 -9.56 16.25 -22.43
C ALA A 455 -9.78 17.75 -22.19
N SER A 456 -8.79 18.55 -22.60
CA SER A 456 -8.88 20.00 -22.69
C SER A 456 -9.15 20.35 -24.15
N GLY A 457 -10.42 20.54 -24.51
CA GLY A 457 -10.78 20.95 -25.87
C GLY A 457 -12.27 20.92 -26.10
N SER A 458 -12.90 22.09 -26.08
CA SER A 458 -14.18 22.31 -26.73
C SER A 458 -14.02 22.08 -28.24
N ALA A 459 -14.45 20.93 -28.76
CA ALA A 459 -14.76 20.76 -30.18
C ALA A 459 -15.54 19.47 -30.43
N ASP A 460 -16.75 19.66 -30.96
CA ASP A 460 -17.34 18.95 -32.10
C ASP A 460 -17.24 17.41 -32.13
N ILE A 461 -18.38 16.76 -31.84
CA ILE A 461 -18.59 15.30 -31.80
C ILE A 461 -18.77 14.72 -33.22
N SER A 462 -18.05 15.24 -34.20
CA SER A 462 -18.03 14.67 -35.54
C SER A 462 -16.66 14.03 -35.78
N GLN A 463 -16.61 12.71 -35.56
CA GLN A 463 -15.51 11.76 -35.84
C GLN A 463 -14.64 11.37 -34.64
N VAL A 464 -15.16 10.45 -33.83
CA VAL A 464 -14.32 9.42 -33.18
C VAL A 464 -14.76 8.06 -33.71
N LYS A 465 -13.81 7.36 -34.36
CA LYS A 465 -13.96 5.99 -34.83
C LYS A 465 -13.90 5.02 -33.64
N SER A 466 -14.69 3.98 -33.76
CA SER A 466 -15.04 2.97 -32.75
C SER A 466 -13.87 2.26 -32.06
N GLY A 467 -13.96 2.19 -30.73
CA GLY A 467 -13.42 1.15 -29.84
C GLY A 467 -14.18 1.23 -28.51
N LEU A 468 -14.95 0.19 -28.18
CA LEU A 468 -16.00 0.17 -27.15
C LEU A 468 -15.50 0.49 -25.72
N SER A 469 -15.86 1.65 -25.16
CA SER A 469 -16.33 1.77 -23.76
C SER A 469 -17.71 2.43 -23.82
N THR A 470 -18.70 1.85 -23.16
CA THR A 470 -20.10 2.29 -23.27
C THR A 470 -20.38 3.29 -22.16
N LYS A 471 -20.21 4.58 -22.43
CA LYS A 471 -20.57 5.69 -21.52
C LYS A 471 -21.94 5.45 -20.86
N GLN A 472 -21.96 5.38 -19.53
CA GLN A 472 -23.18 5.27 -18.73
C GLN A 472 -23.50 6.62 -18.07
N THR A 473 -24.79 6.88 -17.85
CA THR A 473 -25.25 8.12 -17.22
C THR A 473 -26.29 7.77 -16.17
N LEU A 474 -26.08 8.30 -14.97
CA LEU A 474 -26.94 8.18 -13.81
C LEU A 474 -27.76 9.45 -13.65
N TYR A 475 -29.07 9.30 -13.57
CA TYR A 475 -30.00 10.39 -13.37
C TYR A 475 -30.39 10.54 -11.90
N ALA A 476 -30.89 11.71 -11.50
CA ALA A 476 -31.30 11.93 -10.12
C ALA A 476 -32.42 10.95 -9.71
N PRO A 477 -32.27 10.15 -8.64
CA PRO A 477 -33.33 9.25 -8.20
C PRO A 477 -34.40 9.97 -7.38
N MET A 478 -34.21 11.24 -7.01
CA MET A 478 -35.13 12.02 -6.20
C MET A 478 -35.16 13.47 -6.68
N THR A 479 -36.25 14.18 -6.41
CA THR A 479 -36.33 15.63 -6.63
C THR A 479 -35.99 16.35 -5.33
N GLY A 480 -34.98 17.21 -5.35
CA GLY A 480 -34.50 17.85 -4.13
C GLY A 480 -33.24 18.70 -4.32
N GLU A 481 -32.63 19.10 -3.23
CA GLU A 481 -31.34 19.79 -3.22
C GLU A 481 -30.21 18.76 -3.26
N MET A 482 -29.32 18.86 -4.23
CA MET A 482 -28.15 17.99 -4.34
C MET A 482 -27.04 18.50 -3.42
N LEU A 483 -26.54 17.60 -2.56
CA LEU A 483 -25.49 17.85 -1.59
C LEU A 483 -24.26 17.00 -1.91
N SER A 484 -23.09 17.50 -1.52
CA SER A 484 -21.87 16.70 -1.56
C SER A 484 -21.95 15.56 -0.54
N LEU A 485 -21.34 14.40 -0.84
CA LEU A 485 -21.25 13.31 0.15
C LEU A 485 -20.58 13.78 1.46
N ALA A 486 -19.63 14.73 1.38
CA ALA A 486 -18.95 15.28 2.55
C ALA A 486 -19.90 16.01 3.53
N GLU A 487 -21.09 16.41 3.09
CA GLU A 487 -22.10 17.09 3.90
C GLU A 487 -23.11 16.12 4.54
N VAL A 488 -23.00 14.82 4.24
CA VAL A 488 -23.85 13.78 4.83
C VAL A 488 -23.45 13.56 6.29
N PRO A 489 -24.40 13.60 7.25
CA PRO A 489 -24.12 13.39 8.67
C PRO A 489 -23.94 11.91 9.04
N ASP A 490 -23.17 11.17 8.24
CA ASP A 490 -22.78 9.78 8.46
C ASP A 490 -21.34 9.58 7.96
N GLU A 491 -20.45 9.06 8.81
CA GLU A 491 -19.02 8.92 8.50
C GLU A 491 -18.79 7.93 7.33
N THR A 492 -19.61 6.91 7.19
CA THR A 492 -19.48 5.88 6.16
C THR A 492 -19.70 6.46 4.76
N PHE A 493 -20.70 7.32 4.61
CA PHE A 493 -20.99 8.01 3.35
C PHE A 493 -20.07 9.21 3.12
N SER A 494 -19.82 10.04 4.13
CA SER A 494 -19.01 11.27 3.99
C SER A 494 -17.54 11.02 3.72
N SER A 495 -17.00 9.88 4.17
CA SER A 495 -15.63 9.43 3.85
C SER A 495 -15.53 8.66 2.53
N LYS A 496 -16.64 8.48 1.81
CA LYS A 496 -16.74 7.71 0.55
C LYS A 496 -16.33 6.23 0.66
N LEU A 497 -16.38 5.64 1.85
CA LEU A 497 -16.02 4.22 2.07
C LEU A 497 -16.91 3.25 1.28
N LEU A 498 -18.15 3.64 0.96
CA LEU A 498 -19.11 2.84 0.19
C LEU A 498 -19.10 3.13 -1.32
N GLY A 499 -18.30 4.10 -1.79
CA GLY A 499 -18.21 4.47 -3.20
C GLY A 499 -18.31 5.98 -3.46
N GLU A 500 -18.06 6.37 -4.70
CA GLU A 500 -18.25 7.72 -5.23
C GLU A 500 -19.74 7.97 -5.52
N GLY A 501 -20.18 9.23 -5.37
CA GLY A 501 -21.57 9.58 -5.54
C GLY A 501 -21.91 10.97 -5.02
N PHE A 502 -23.19 11.16 -4.72
CA PHE A 502 -23.75 12.41 -4.19
C PHE A 502 -24.82 12.10 -3.16
N ALA A 503 -25.35 13.12 -2.48
CA ALA A 503 -26.53 12.99 -1.65
C ALA A 503 -27.63 13.93 -2.15
N ILE A 504 -28.89 13.60 -1.87
CA ILE A 504 -30.03 14.47 -2.13
C ILE A 504 -30.77 14.71 -0.83
N LEU A 505 -31.10 15.97 -0.54
CA LEU A 505 -32.13 16.34 0.42
C LEU A 505 -33.48 16.42 -0.33
N PRO A 506 -34.33 15.39 -0.22
CA PRO A 506 -35.53 15.27 -1.04
C PRO A 506 -36.61 16.28 -0.63
N SER A 507 -37.27 16.85 -1.63
CA SER A 507 -38.45 17.72 -1.49
C SER A 507 -39.77 16.94 -1.63
N GLN A 508 -39.71 15.71 -2.11
CA GLN A 508 -40.84 14.82 -2.37
C GLN A 508 -40.53 13.40 -1.91
N GLY A 509 -41.57 12.63 -1.60
CA GLY A 509 -41.46 11.26 -1.09
C GLY A 509 -41.19 10.18 -2.13
N GLU A 510 -40.94 10.50 -3.40
CA GLU A 510 -40.80 9.49 -4.47
C GLU A 510 -39.34 9.25 -4.86
N VAL A 511 -38.96 7.97 -4.95
CA VAL A 511 -37.63 7.51 -5.36
C VAL A 511 -37.74 6.77 -6.69
N TYR A 512 -36.92 7.13 -7.66
CA TYR A 512 -36.96 6.67 -9.04
C TYR A 512 -35.69 5.93 -9.46
N ALA A 513 -35.82 5.06 -10.47
CA ALA A 513 -34.70 4.36 -11.09
C ALA A 513 -33.79 5.35 -11.82
N PRO A 514 -32.50 5.43 -11.48
CA PRO A 514 -31.60 6.41 -12.08
C PRO A 514 -31.04 5.95 -13.45
N PHE A 515 -31.25 4.68 -13.84
CA PHE A 515 -30.97 4.11 -15.14
C PHE A 515 -31.85 2.87 -15.40
N ASP A 516 -31.76 2.30 -16.61
CA ASP A 516 -32.30 0.99 -16.92
C ASP A 516 -31.44 -0.11 -16.26
N GLY A 517 -32.06 -1.02 -15.51
CA GLY A 517 -31.31 -2.05 -14.78
C GLY A 517 -32.19 -3.01 -13.99
N GLU A 518 -31.57 -3.82 -13.15
CA GLU A 518 -32.21 -4.80 -12.27
C GLU A 518 -32.05 -4.40 -10.81
N ILE A 519 -33.09 -4.61 -9.99
CA ILE A 519 -33.00 -4.46 -8.54
C ILE A 519 -32.21 -5.62 -7.96
N ILE A 520 -30.96 -5.38 -7.57
CA ILE A 520 -30.07 -6.41 -7.03
C ILE A 520 -30.29 -6.66 -5.54
N THR A 521 -30.74 -5.65 -4.79
CA THR A 521 -31.03 -5.78 -3.37
C THR A 521 -32.05 -4.74 -2.94
N PHE A 522 -33.03 -5.16 -2.15
CA PHE A 522 -33.96 -4.28 -1.45
C PHE A 522 -33.89 -4.65 0.02
N PHE A 523 -33.49 -3.72 0.88
CA PHE A 523 -33.24 -4.05 2.28
C PHE A 523 -34.57 -4.34 3.00
N PRO A 524 -34.63 -5.31 3.95
CA PRO A 524 -35.89 -5.69 4.61
C PRO A 524 -36.61 -4.54 5.31
N THR A 525 -35.86 -3.57 5.84
CA THR A 525 -36.40 -2.36 6.49
C THR A 525 -36.67 -1.21 5.50
N LYS A 526 -36.57 -1.47 4.19
CA LYS A 526 -36.91 -0.58 3.06
C LYS A 526 -36.18 0.76 2.95
N HIS A 527 -35.23 1.01 3.83
CA HIS A 527 -34.41 2.23 3.87
C HIS A 527 -33.38 2.34 2.73
N ALA A 528 -33.10 1.26 2.00
CA ALA A 528 -32.09 1.28 0.94
C ALA A 528 -32.42 0.32 -0.19
N ILE A 529 -31.98 0.67 -1.40
CA ILE A 529 -32.21 -0.08 -2.64
C ILE A 529 -30.90 -0.07 -3.44
N ALA A 530 -30.46 -1.23 -3.89
CA ALA A 530 -29.33 -1.35 -4.79
C ALA A 530 -29.80 -1.84 -6.17
N LEU A 531 -29.28 -1.21 -7.23
CA LEU A 531 -29.60 -1.46 -8.62
C LEU A 531 -28.34 -1.74 -9.42
N ARG A 532 -28.44 -2.56 -10.47
CA ARG A 532 -27.34 -2.81 -11.41
C ARG A 532 -27.80 -2.68 -12.86
N ASN A 533 -27.05 -1.95 -13.69
CA ASN A 533 -27.35 -1.89 -15.13
C ASN A 533 -26.68 -3.04 -15.91
N GLU A 534 -27.01 -3.17 -17.20
CA GLU A 534 -26.42 -4.21 -18.09
C GLU A 534 -24.90 -4.06 -18.26
N ALA A 535 -24.36 -2.86 -18.03
CA ALA A 535 -22.92 -2.57 -18.08
C ALA A 535 -22.19 -2.94 -16.76
N GLY A 536 -22.90 -3.40 -15.73
CA GLY A 536 -22.32 -3.82 -14.46
C GLY A 536 -22.11 -2.70 -13.43
N VAL A 537 -22.60 -1.48 -13.67
CA VAL A 537 -22.59 -0.40 -12.67
C VAL A 537 -23.58 -0.73 -11.57
N GLU A 538 -23.12 -0.72 -10.32
CA GLU A 538 -23.96 -0.92 -9.13
C GLU A 538 -24.17 0.40 -8.40
N VAL A 539 -25.43 0.75 -8.16
CA VAL A 539 -25.80 1.97 -7.41
C VAL A 539 -26.64 1.61 -6.21
N LEU A 540 -26.22 2.11 -5.04
CA LEU A 540 -26.98 2.08 -3.80
C LEU A 540 -27.63 3.43 -3.57
N ILE A 541 -28.96 3.43 -3.46
CA ILE A 541 -29.77 4.56 -3.01
C ILE A 541 -30.14 4.29 -1.56
N HIS A 542 -29.58 5.08 -0.65
CA HIS A 542 -29.89 5.03 0.78
C HIS A 542 -30.82 6.19 1.13
N VAL A 543 -32.00 5.89 1.68
CA VAL A 543 -33.12 6.83 1.84
C VAL A 543 -33.20 7.31 3.28
N GLY A 544 -32.67 8.52 3.52
CA GLY A 544 -32.47 9.10 4.85
C GLY A 544 -31.32 8.45 5.63
N ILE A 545 -30.84 9.10 6.68
CA ILE A 545 -29.79 8.56 7.58
C ILE A 545 -30.44 7.97 8.84
N ASP A 546 -29.93 6.81 9.28
CA ASP A 546 -30.44 6.01 10.41
C ASP A 546 -31.90 5.52 10.29
N THR A 547 -32.52 5.67 9.12
CA THR A 547 -33.90 5.24 8.84
C THR A 547 -34.10 3.72 8.87
N VAL A 548 -33.02 2.94 8.94
CA VAL A 548 -33.06 1.50 9.23
C VAL A 548 -33.81 1.19 10.54
N GLU A 549 -33.73 2.08 11.52
CA GLU A 549 -34.37 1.97 12.84
C GLU A 549 -35.91 2.08 12.78
N LEU A 550 -36.46 2.62 11.69
CA LEU A 550 -37.90 2.67 11.44
C LEU A 550 -38.48 1.30 11.07
N LYS A 551 -37.64 0.29 10.83
CA LYS A 551 -38.05 -1.10 10.57
C LYS A 551 -39.08 -1.25 9.44
N GLY A 552 -39.03 -0.35 8.46
CA GLY A 552 -39.93 -0.33 7.30
C GLY A 552 -41.22 0.49 7.48
N GLU A 553 -41.44 1.12 8.64
CA GLU A 553 -42.51 2.11 8.82
C GLU A 553 -42.18 3.41 8.06
N GLY A 554 -43.18 4.00 7.40
CA GLY A 554 -43.00 5.18 6.56
C GLY A 554 -42.48 4.89 5.14
N PHE A 555 -42.33 3.61 4.77
CA PHE A 555 -41.84 3.19 3.45
C PHE A 555 -42.81 2.23 2.72
N GLU A 556 -43.23 2.63 1.53
CA GLU A 556 -44.02 1.83 0.59
C GLU A 556 -43.13 1.35 -0.56
N GLN A 557 -42.89 0.05 -0.63
CA GLN A 557 -42.09 -0.61 -1.66
C GLN A 557 -42.93 -0.82 -2.92
N LEU A 558 -42.43 -0.36 -4.08
CA LEU A 558 -43.14 -0.45 -5.36
C LEU A 558 -42.56 -1.52 -6.31
N VAL A 559 -41.34 -1.97 -6.05
CA VAL A 559 -40.62 -2.98 -6.85
C VAL A 559 -40.01 -4.06 -5.95
N SER A 560 -39.76 -5.24 -6.51
CA SER A 560 -39.15 -6.39 -5.82
C SER A 560 -37.72 -6.64 -6.30
N VAL A 561 -36.94 -7.39 -5.48
CA VAL A 561 -35.61 -7.86 -5.90
C VAL A 561 -35.75 -8.76 -7.13
N GLY A 562 -34.91 -8.52 -8.14
CA GLY A 562 -34.96 -9.20 -9.44
C GLY A 562 -35.84 -8.53 -10.48
N ASP A 563 -36.59 -7.48 -10.12
CA ASP A 563 -37.37 -6.72 -11.12
C ASP A 563 -36.43 -5.93 -12.03
N VAL A 564 -36.70 -5.99 -13.34
CA VAL A 564 -36.06 -5.12 -14.33
C VAL A 564 -36.84 -3.82 -14.38
N VAL A 565 -36.16 -2.71 -14.10
CA VAL A 565 -36.72 -1.36 -14.05
C VAL A 565 -36.20 -0.50 -15.19
N LYS A 566 -37.04 0.44 -15.64
CA LYS A 566 -36.66 1.47 -16.60
C LYS A 566 -36.31 2.77 -15.91
N ARG A 567 -35.37 3.54 -16.45
CA ARG A 567 -35.02 4.87 -15.96
C ARG A 567 -36.28 5.71 -15.74
N GLY A 568 -36.40 6.33 -14.57
CA GLY A 568 -37.55 7.14 -14.19
C GLY A 568 -38.77 6.35 -13.68
N GLN A 569 -38.68 5.02 -13.57
CA GLN A 569 -39.69 4.20 -12.90
C GLN A 569 -39.62 4.38 -11.39
N ALA A 570 -40.77 4.51 -10.72
CA ALA A 570 -40.83 4.63 -9.26
C ALA A 570 -40.44 3.30 -8.59
N LEU A 571 -39.53 3.38 -7.63
CA LEU A 571 -38.97 2.24 -6.88
C LEU A 571 -39.56 2.14 -5.48
N LEU A 572 -39.69 3.28 -4.81
CA LEU A 572 -40.08 3.39 -3.41
C LEU A 572 -40.77 4.73 -3.17
N ARG A 573 -41.75 4.71 -2.27
CA ARG A 573 -42.32 5.91 -1.66
C ARG A 573 -41.95 5.98 -0.19
N MET A 574 -41.56 7.16 0.26
CA MET A 574 -41.28 7.48 1.65
C MET A 574 -42.21 8.59 2.15
N ASP A 575 -42.66 8.46 3.38
CA ASP A 575 -43.41 9.50 4.09
C ASP A 575 -42.43 10.46 4.77
N THR A 576 -42.13 11.57 4.09
CA THR A 576 -41.15 12.55 4.55
C THR A 576 -41.56 13.21 5.87
N ASP A 577 -42.86 13.42 6.09
CA ASP A 577 -43.39 14.05 7.29
C ASP A 577 -43.28 13.09 8.49
N PHE A 578 -43.59 11.81 8.28
CA PHE A 578 -43.41 10.79 9.30
C PHE A 578 -41.94 10.64 9.69
N ILE A 579 -41.03 10.50 8.72
CA ILE A 579 -39.59 10.33 8.98
C ILE A 579 -39.03 11.55 9.74
N ALA A 580 -39.38 12.76 9.31
CA ALA A 580 -38.97 13.99 9.99
C ALA A 580 -39.55 14.09 11.42
N SER A 581 -40.82 13.69 11.63
CA SER A 581 -41.45 13.69 12.97
C SER A 581 -40.78 12.74 13.97
N LYS A 582 -40.09 11.71 13.46
CA LYS A 582 -39.32 10.75 14.26
C LYS A 582 -37.87 11.20 14.52
N GLY A 583 -37.46 12.33 13.96
CA GLY A 583 -36.14 12.93 14.19
C GLY A 583 -35.02 12.38 13.31
N TYR A 584 -35.35 11.64 12.25
CA TYR A 584 -34.37 11.11 11.31
C TYR A 584 -34.11 12.08 10.15
N SER A 585 -32.87 12.08 9.63
CA SER A 585 -32.48 12.93 8.51
C SER A 585 -33.05 12.39 7.20
N LEU A 586 -33.58 13.27 6.35
CA LEU A 586 -34.02 12.93 5.00
C LEU A 586 -32.88 12.91 3.97
N ILE A 587 -31.67 13.36 4.35
CA ILE A 587 -30.51 13.35 3.46
C ILE A 587 -30.26 11.92 2.99
N SER A 588 -30.31 11.72 1.68
CA SER A 588 -30.33 10.41 1.04
C SER A 588 -29.11 10.24 0.13
N PRO A 589 -28.09 9.47 0.56
CA PRO A 589 -26.92 9.16 -0.26
C PRO A 589 -27.25 8.28 -1.47
N VAL A 590 -26.61 8.58 -2.60
CA VAL A 590 -26.67 7.82 -3.85
C VAL A 590 -25.24 7.54 -4.27
N VAL A 591 -24.79 6.29 -4.13
CA VAL A 591 -23.38 5.90 -4.29
C VAL A 591 -23.21 4.77 -5.29
N VAL A 592 -22.16 4.84 -6.11
CA VAL A 592 -21.74 3.77 -7.00
C VAL A 592 -20.90 2.78 -6.18
N THR A 593 -21.44 1.64 -5.80
CA THR A 593 -20.79 0.73 -4.85
C THR A 593 -19.57 0.01 -5.42
N ASN A 594 -19.50 -0.11 -6.74
CA ASN A 594 -18.34 -0.66 -7.45
C ASN A 594 -17.50 0.43 -8.15
N SER A 595 -17.38 1.60 -7.51
CA SER A 595 -16.63 2.75 -8.05
C SER A 595 -15.18 2.43 -8.46
N ALA A 596 -14.51 1.49 -7.76
CA ALA A 596 -13.15 1.07 -8.06
C ALA A 596 -13.02 0.24 -9.36
N GLU A 597 -14.13 -0.24 -9.90
CA GLU A 597 -14.19 -1.03 -11.14
C GLU A 597 -14.47 -0.15 -12.37
N GLN A 598 -14.78 1.13 -12.18
CA GLN A 598 -15.11 2.07 -13.25
C GLN A 598 -13.87 2.88 -13.65
N LEU A 599 -13.73 3.22 -14.95
CA LEU A 599 -12.56 3.98 -15.42
C LEU A 599 -12.56 5.41 -14.87
N GLU A 600 -13.72 6.04 -14.85
CA GLU A 600 -13.90 7.38 -14.33
C GLU A 600 -15.37 7.62 -13.92
N ILE A 601 -15.57 8.29 -12.77
CA ILE A 601 -16.88 8.71 -12.27
C ILE A 601 -16.85 10.23 -12.14
N ILE A 602 -17.69 10.90 -12.93
CA ILE A 602 -17.79 12.36 -12.94
C ILE A 602 -19.14 12.75 -12.35
N VAL A 603 -19.13 13.35 -11.16
CA VAL A 603 -20.31 13.93 -10.52
C VAL A 603 -20.50 15.37 -11.03
N GLN A 604 -21.73 15.73 -11.41
CA GLN A 604 -22.06 17.07 -11.92
C GLN A 604 -22.44 18.03 -10.78
N ASP A 605 -21.94 19.27 -10.85
CA ASP A 605 -22.30 20.49 -10.08
C ASP A 605 -23.06 20.31 -8.74
N ASP A 606 -22.37 20.58 -7.62
CA ASP A 606 -22.94 20.59 -6.26
C ASP A 606 -23.90 21.80 -6.02
N ASN A 607 -24.86 21.65 -5.07
CA ASN A 607 -25.74 22.71 -4.54
C ASN A 607 -26.75 23.31 -5.53
N LYS A 608 -27.37 22.46 -6.35
CA LYS A 608 -28.50 22.84 -7.22
C LYS A 608 -29.74 22.02 -6.89
N MET A 609 -30.90 22.59 -7.18
CA MET A 609 -32.15 21.84 -7.22
C MET A 609 -32.13 20.91 -8.43
N VAL A 610 -32.30 19.62 -8.18
CA VAL A 610 -32.27 18.55 -9.18
C VAL A 610 -33.61 17.83 -9.22
N GLY A 611 -33.99 17.35 -10.40
CA GLY A 611 -35.14 16.50 -10.63
C GLY A 611 -34.76 15.26 -11.44
N LYS A 612 -35.70 14.33 -11.57
CA LYS A 612 -35.48 12.99 -12.17
C LYS A 612 -34.92 12.95 -13.61
N GLU A 613 -34.97 14.07 -14.34
CA GLU A 613 -34.43 14.17 -15.71
C GLU A 613 -32.99 14.70 -15.74
N ASP A 614 -32.46 15.16 -14.60
CA ASP A 614 -31.10 15.69 -14.50
C ASP A 614 -30.09 14.55 -14.38
N ALA A 615 -29.09 14.57 -15.25
CA ALA A 615 -27.97 13.64 -15.23
C ALA A 615 -26.95 14.10 -14.20
N LEU A 616 -26.80 13.37 -13.10
CA LEU A 616 -25.96 13.80 -11.98
C LEU A 616 -24.59 13.13 -11.97
N LEU A 617 -24.45 11.99 -12.63
CA LEU A 617 -23.21 11.24 -12.61
C LEU A 617 -22.98 10.54 -13.96
N VAL A 618 -21.79 10.69 -14.53
CA VAL A 618 -21.37 10.06 -15.78
C VAL A 618 -20.26 9.06 -15.47
N ILE A 619 -20.38 7.85 -15.99
CA ILE A 619 -19.43 6.75 -15.79
C ILE A 619 -18.87 6.34 -17.14
N LEU A 620 -17.55 6.29 -17.26
CA LEU A 620 -16.82 6.02 -18.52
C LEU A 620 -16.22 4.63 -18.60
#